data_AF-A0A9J5XKR8-F1
#
_entry.id   AF-A0A9J5XKR8-F1
#
_cell.length_a   1.000
_cell.length_b   1.000
_cell.length_c   1.000
_cell.angle_alpha   90.00
_cell.angle_beta   90.00
_cell.angle_gamma   90.00
#
_symmetry.space_group_name_H-M   'P 1'
#
loop_
_entity.id
_entity.type
_entity.pdbx_description
1 polymer ?
#
loop_
_entity_poly.entity_id
_entity_poly.type
_entity_poly.pdbx_seq_one_letter_code
_entity_poly.pdbx_strand_id
1 'polypeptide(L)'
;MATKFGFTITTSSRLFHAPFRKKPIFSPNSVSPLINFGGRKLSIRRRLLFLSPKATTDQPGKKSLGEMEQEFLQALQSFYYEGKAMMSNEEFDNLKEELMWEGSSVVMLSPDEQRFLEASMAYVSGNPIMTDKEYDKLKMKLKRDGSNIVVEGPRCSLRSRKVYSDLSVDYLKMFLLNVPAAVVALGLFFFLDDLTGFKITYLLELPEPFSFIFTWFAALPLILWLSFTITNAIVKDFLILKGPCPNCGTENTSFFGTILSVSNGGSSNKVKCSGCGTDLVYDSDTRLITLPEGNICTRDLLFNTSWAWKRDHMMQFVKMKNKFSIEFVNDLQLVLCEYVIWSLTMFLVVATLAIIDRANGAGYGDTPSGFQATAWQPSHATFYGDESASATMGGACGFGNLVTSGYGTDTAALSSVLYSKGFACGQCFQIKCVQSDSCYSTIVTVTATNLCPPNPSQDSNNGGWCNPPRTHFDMAKPAFMKIAQWKAGIVPVSYRRVPCVKKGGIKFSLQGNGYWLLVYVMNVGGSGDIASMWVKGTKTSWLAMSHNWGASYQAFATLSGQTLSFKITSYTSKETIIATNVAPSSWQVGMIYQANVNFN
;
A
#
# COMPACT_ATOMS: atom_id res chain seq x y z
N MET A 1 -9.99 73.25 2.32
CA MET A 1 -8.89 72.45 1.75
C MET A 1 -9.35 70.99 1.87
N ALA A 2 -10.00 70.34 0.90
CA ALA A 2 -9.86 70.36 -0.58
C ALA A 2 -8.45 69.90 -1.02
N THR A 3 -8.27 68.94 -1.93
CA THR A 3 -9.09 68.50 -3.11
C THR A 3 -8.90 66.97 -3.30
N LYS A 4 -9.94 66.11 -3.41
CA LYS A 4 -10.71 65.67 -4.61
C LYS A 4 -9.85 65.10 -5.78
N PHE A 5 -10.23 64.10 -6.61
CA PHE A 5 -11.27 63.03 -6.63
C PHE A 5 -11.07 62.19 -7.95
N GLY A 6 -11.65 60.98 -8.10
CA GLY A 6 -12.21 60.51 -9.40
C GLY A 6 -11.49 59.49 -10.33
N PHE A 7 -11.97 58.23 -10.33
CA PHE A 7 -12.76 57.56 -11.41
C PHE A 7 -12.25 57.32 -12.88
N THR A 8 -12.05 56.01 -13.20
CA THR A 8 -12.67 55.16 -14.29
C THR A 8 -12.27 55.09 -15.80
N ILE A 9 -12.19 53.81 -16.28
CA ILE A 9 -12.72 53.16 -17.52
C ILE A 9 -12.19 53.53 -18.93
N THR A 10 -11.65 52.52 -19.66
CA THR A 10 -12.15 52.05 -21.00
C THR A 10 -11.46 50.75 -21.48
N THR A 11 -11.95 50.15 -22.59
CA THR A 11 -11.56 48.84 -23.17
C THR A 11 -11.27 48.93 -24.69
N SER A 12 -10.47 48.03 -25.29
CA SER A 12 -10.73 47.45 -26.64
C SER A 12 -9.76 46.34 -27.12
N SER A 13 -10.35 45.23 -27.58
CA SER A 13 -10.15 44.45 -28.83
C SER A 13 -8.79 44.10 -29.51
N ARG A 14 -8.72 42.80 -29.86
CA ARG A 14 -7.90 42.02 -30.83
C ARG A 14 -7.57 42.67 -32.20
N LEU A 15 -6.50 42.21 -32.91
CA LEU A 15 -6.57 41.44 -34.19
C LEU A 15 -5.19 41.12 -34.90
N PHE A 16 -4.91 39.82 -35.12
CA PHE A 16 -4.34 39.11 -36.31
C PHE A 16 -3.00 39.42 -37.07
N HIS A 17 -2.43 38.30 -37.61
CA HIS A 17 -1.58 38.08 -38.81
C HIS A 17 -0.01 37.98 -38.75
N ALA A 18 0.54 37.22 -39.72
CA ALA A 18 1.95 36.86 -40.02
C ALA A 18 2.15 36.89 -41.58
N PRO A 19 3.36 36.72 -42.22
CA PRO A 19 3.83 35.36 -42.64
C PRO A 19 5.33 35.10 -43.11
N PHE A 20 5.82 33.84 -42.99
CA PHE A 20 6.61 32.95 -43.92
C PHE A 20 7.84 33.31 -44.85
N ARG A 21 8.74 32.29 -45.00
CA ARG A 21 9.64 31.85 -46.16
C ARG A 21 11.05 32.53 -46.35
N LYS A 22 12.12 31.96 -46.98
CA LYS A 22 12.39 30.68 -47.75
C LYS A 22 13.90 30.25 -47.85
N LYS A 23 14.17 29.03 -48.42
CA LYS A 23 15.45 28.25 -48.71
C LYS A 23 16.46 28.86 -49.73
N PRO A 24 17.73 28.36 -49.93
CA PRO A 24 18.12 27.17 -50.79
C PRO A 24 19.35 26.29 -50.30
N ILE A 25 19.55 24.96 -50.56
CA ILE A 25 19.93 24.06 -51.72
C ILE A 25 21.46 23.79 -51.96
N PHE A 26 21.94 22.52 -51.83
CA PHE A 26 22.66 21.72 -52.87
C PHE A 26 23.11 20.29 -52.41
N SER A 27 23.28 19.35 -53.36
CA SER A 27 23.75 17.93 -53.24
C SER A 27 23.82 17.29 -54.65
N PRO A 28 24.19 15.99 -54.92
CA PRO A 28 24.74 14.91 -54.07
C PRO A 28 25.96 14.15 -54.69
N ASN A 29 26.47 13.07 -54.03
CA ASN A 29 27.30 11.95 -54.56
C ASN A 29 27.68 10.98 -53.40
N SER A 30 28.31 9.78 -53.51
CA SER A 30 28.48 8.68 -54.52
C SER A 30 29.50 7.65 -53.93
N VAL A 31 29.64 6.34 -54.19
CA VAL A 31 29.11 5.29 -55.12
C VAL A 31 29.08 3.94 -54.36
N SER A 32 28.32 2.92 -54.80
CA SER A 32 28.40 1.51 -54.32
C SER A 32 28.34 0.49 -55.48
N PRO A 33 28.84 -0.76 -55.34
CA PRO A 33 28.48 -1.90 -56.20
C PRO A 33 27.14 -2.55 -55.77
N LEU A 34 26.58 -3.42 -56.63
CA LEU A 34 25.17 -3.86 -56.64
C LEU A 34 25.05 -5.35 -57.11
N ILE A 35 23.82 -5.83 -57.42
CA ILE A 35 23.43 -7.00 -58.27
C ILE A 35 23.24 -8.36 -57.52
N ASN A 36 22.12 -9.11 -57.65
CA ASN A 36 20.81 -8.80 -58.29
C ASN A 36 19.60 -9.67 -57.87
N PHE A 37 18.40 -9.19 -58.28
CA PHE A 37 17.10 -9.85 -58.59
C PHE A 37 16.64 -11.20 -58.00
N GLY A 38 15.35 -11.23 -57.63
CA GLY A 38 14.53 -12.46 -57.56
C GLY A 38 13.14 -12.22 -56.94
N GLY A 39 12.15 -11.76 -57.71
CA GLY A 39 10.85 -11.32 -57.16
C GLY A 39 9.61 -12.02 -57.72
N ARG A 40 8.52 -12.06 -56.93
CA ARG A 40 7.12 -12.21 -57.39
C ARG A 40 6.14 -11.64 -56.35
N LYS A 41 4.95 -11.21 -56.79
CA LYS A 41 3.91 -10.55 -55.97
C LYS A 41 3.11 -11.55 -55.14
N LEU A 42 2.64 -11.10 -53.96
CA LEU A 42 1.33 -11.48 -53.42
C LEU A 42 0.77 -10.32 -52.57
N SER A 43 -0.56 -10.19 -52.51
CA SER A 43 -1.26 -9.03 -51.94
C SER A 43 -2.05 -9.42 -50.68
N ILE A 44 -1.80 -8.73 -49.56
CA ILE A 44 -2.59 -8.86 -48.33
C ILE A 44 -2.99 -7.45 -47.86
N ARG A 45 -4.28 -7.22 -47.64
CA ARG A 45 -4.80 -5.99 -47.03
C ARG A 45 -4.33 -5.92 -45.57
N ARG A 46 -3.41 -5.00 -45.24
CA ARG A 46 -3.11 -4.67 -43.84
C ARG A 46 -4.28 -3.90 -43.23
N ARG A 47 -5.01 -4.55 -42.32
CA ARG A 47 -5.83 -3.85 -41.31
C ARG A 47 -4.86 -3.44 -40.20
N LEU A 48 -4.56 -2.14 -40.06
CA LEU A 48 -3.77 -1.67 -38.92
C LEU A 48 -4.63 -1.73 -37.67
N LEU A 49 -4.27 -2.59 -36.73
CA LEU A 49 -4.55 -2.40 -35.31
C LEU A 49 -3.26 -1.92 -34.67
N PHE A 50 -3.23 -0.66 -34.24
CA PHE A 50 -2.19 -0.15 -33.36
C PHE A 50 -2.47 -0.68 -31.95
N LEU A 51 -1.63 -1.59 -31.47
CA LEU A 51 -1.43 -1.81 -30.05
C LEU A 51 -0.01 -1.37 -29.73
N SER A 52 0.15 -0.41 -28.82
CA SER A 52 1.43 0.19 -28.47
C SER A 52 1.69 -0.03 -26.98
N PRO A 53 2.75 -0.76 -26.58
CA PRO A 53 3.05 -1.00 -25.18
C PRO A 53 3.85 0.16 -24.57
N LYS A 54 3.50 0.57 -23.33
CA LYS A 54 4.47 1.16 -22.38
C LYS A 54 3.89 1.35 -20.97
N ALA A 55 4.40 0.56 -20.03
CA ALA A 55 4.49 0.94 -18.63
C ALA A 55 5.94 1.37 -18.36
N THR A 56 6.19 2.68 -18.38
CA THR A 56 7.46 3.29 -17.96
C THR A 56 7.15 4.61 -17.27
N THR A 57 7.60 4.77 -16.03
CA THR A 57 7.41 5.97 -15.21
C THR A 57 8.26 7.13 -15.69
N ASP A 58 7.81 7.78 -16.76
CA ASP A 58 7.95 9.21 -17.01
C ASP A 58 7.01 9.56 -18.19
N GLN A 59 5.72 9.68 -17.87
CA GLN A 59 4.74 10.31 -18.77
C GLN A 59 4.32 11.66 -18.17
N PRO A 60 4.28 12.75 -18.96
CA PRO A 60 3.78 14.04 -18.51
C PRO A 60 2.25 13.99 -18.37
N GLY A 61 1.76 13.46 -17.26
CA GLY A 61 0.31 13.35 -17.01
C GLY A 61 -0.19 12.33 -15.98
N LYS A 62 0.62 11.79 -15.04
CA LYS A 62 -0.02 11.10 -13.88
C LYS A 62 -0.75 12.16 -13.05
N LYS A 63 -2.08 12.08 -13.05
CA LYS A 63 -2.97 12.95 -12.29
C LYS A 63 -2.77 12.73 -10.80
N SER A 64 -2.88 13.78 -10.00
CA SER A 64 -2.89 13.69 -8.55
C SER A 64 -4.20 13.07 -8.05
N LEU A 65 -4.20 12.55 -6.82
CA LEU A 65 -5.41 11.99 -6.18
C LEU A 65 -6.61 12.94 -6.30
N GLY A 66 -6.43 14.22 -5.97
CA GLY A 66 -7.50 15.22 -6.02
C GLY A 66 -8.00 15.54 -7.44
N GLU A 67 -7.16 15.43 -8.47
CA GLU A 67 -7.60 15.56 -9.86
C GLU A 67 -8.43 14.34 -10.30
N MET A 68 -8.04 13.13 -9.90
CA MET A 68 -8.80 11.90 -10.15
C MET A 68 -10.14 11.90 -9.41
N GLU A 69 -10.16 12.31 -8.14
CA GLU A 69 -11.39 12.50 -7.34
C GLU A 69 -12.32 13.55 -7.99
N GLN A 70 -11.76 14.66 -8.48
CA GLN A 70 -12.53 15.71 -9.15
C GLN A 70 -13.13 15.23 -10.47
N GLU A 71 -12.38 14.49 -11.30
CA GLU A 71 -12.90 13.92 -12.55
C GLU A 71 -13.99 12.87 -12.31
N PHE A 72 -13.82 12.01 -11.30
CA PHE A 72 -14.82 11.01 -10.91
C PHE A 72 -16.14 11.66 -10.44
N LEU A 73 -16.04 12.68 -9.58
CA LEU A 73 -17.19 13.46 -9.14
C LEU A 73 -17.86 14.23 -10.30
N GLN A 74 -17.08 14.76 -11.24
CA GLN A 74 -17.61 15.48 -12.40
C GLN A 74 -18.31 14.53 -13.39
N ALA A 75 -17.79 13.32 -13.59
CA ALA A 75 -18.41 12.29 -14.43
C ALA A 75 -19.75 11.80 -13.87
N LEU A 76 -19.81 11.57 -12.54
CA LEU A 76 -21.07 11.31 -11.83
C LEU A 76 -22.06 12.47 -12.02
N GLN A 77 -21.60 13.71 -11.81
CA GLN A 77 -22.48 14.88 -11.92
C GLN A 77 -23.07 15.04 -13.33
N SER A 78 -22.27 14.89 -14.40
CA SER A 78 -22.79 15.01 -15.77
C SER A 78 -23.75 13.87 -16.13
N PHE A 79 -23.48 12.66 -15.65
CA PHE A 79 -24.33 11.50 -15.94
C PHE A 79 -25.71 11.64 -15.29
N TYR A 80 -25.76 11.94 -13.99
CA TYR A 80 -27.02 12.00 -13.25
C TYR A 80 -27.81 13.31 -13.44
N TYR A 81 -27.15 14.47 -13.62
CA TYR A 81 -27.85 15.77 -13.73
C TYR A 81 -27.97 16.31 -15.15
N GLU A 82 -27.03 16.00 -16.06
CA GLU A 82 -27.11 16.44 -17.46
C GLU A 82 -27.55 15.35 -18.44
N GLY A 83 -27.63 14.08 -17.99
CA GLY A 83 -27.89 12.93 -18.86
C GLY A 83 -26.75 12.63 -19.85
N LYS A 84 -25.51 13.04 -19.53
CA LYS A 84 -24.34 12.94 -20.41
C LYS A 84 -23.20 12.17 -19.75
N ALA A 85 -22.74 11.10 -20.40
CA ALA A 85 -21.48 10.47 -20.03
C ALA A 85 -20.30 11.37 -20.47
N MET A 86 -19.47 11.82 -19.52
CA MET A 86 -18.24 12.59 -19.79
C MET A 86 -17.08 11.71 -20.31
N MET A 87 -17.15 10.41 -20.01
CA MET A 87 -16.16 9.37 -20.34
C MET A 87 -16.90 8.06 -20.61
N SER A 88 -16.24 7.08 -21.23
CA SER A 88 -16.80 5.74 -21.40
C SER A 88 -16.85 4.96 -20.09
N ASN A 89 -17.67 3.90 -20.04
CA ASN A 89 -17.77 3.02 -18.86
C ASN A 89 -16.41 2.38 -18.51
N GLU A 90 -15.61 2.01 -19.52
CA GLU A 90 -14.27 1.44 -19.32
C GLU A 90 -13.32 2.47 -18.69
N GLU A 91 -13.34 3.73 -19.14
CA GLU A 91 -12.55 4.81 -18.52
C GLU A 91 -13.02 5.11 -17.08
N PHE A 92 -14.34 5.06 -16.83
CA PHE A 92 -14.92 5.28 -15.52
C PHE A 92 -14.58 4.17 -14.51
N ASP A 93 -14.68 2.90 -14.92
CA ASP A 93 -14.35 1.75 -14.06
C ASP A 93 -12.84 1.68 -13.80
N ASN A 94 -11.98 2.00 -14.77
CA ASN A 94 -10.53 2.15 -14.54
C ASN A 94 -10.22 3.28 -13.54
N LEU A 95 -10.80 4.47 -13.71
CA LEU A 95 -10.63 5.61 -12.78
C LEU A 95 -11.11 5.27 -11.35
N LYS A 96 -12.21 4.53 -11.26
CA LYS A 96 -12.77 4.03 -10.00
C LYS A 96 -11.83 3.01 -9.33
N GLU A 97 -11.24 2.07 -10.09
CA GLU A 97 -10.24 1.16 -9.56
C GLU A 97 -8.97 1.89 -9.10
N GLU A 98 -8.43 2.83 -9.88
CA GLU A 98 -7.27 3.65 -9.47
C GLU A 98 -7.55 4.41 -8.16
N LEU A 99 -8.74 5.00 -8.01
CA LEU A 99 -9.15 5.67 -6.77
C LEU A 99 -9.34 4.72 -5.58
N MET A 100 -9.76 3.46 -5.81
CA MET A 100 -9.79 2.43 -4.76
C MET A 100 -8.37 1.98 -4.37
N TRP A 101 -7.46 1.81 -5.32
CA TRP A 101 -6.06 1.43 -5.09
C TRP A 101 -5.26 2.51 -4.36
N GLU A 102 -5.46 3.79 -4.69
CA GLU A 102 -4.86 4.94 -3.99
C GLU A 102 -5.60 5.29 -2.68
N GLY A 103 -6.68 4.56 -2.33
CA GLY A 103 -7.35 4.63 -1.03
C GLY A 103 -8.31 5.81 -0.82
N SER A 104 -8.87 6.38 -1.90
CA SER A 104 -9.78 7.53 -1.82
C SER A 104 -11.06 7.23 -1.01
N SER A 105 -11.39 8.13 -0.08
CA SER A 105 -12.66 8.12 0.65
C SER A 105 -13.87 8.50 -0.20
N VAL A 106 -13.69 8.94 -1.46
CA VAL A 106 -14.79 9.26 -2.38
C VAL A 106 -15.41 7.99 -2.98
N VAL A 107 -14.61 6.93 -3.15
CA VAL A 107 -15.04 5.67 -3.79
C VAL A 107 -15.26 4.54 -2.77
N MET A 108 -14.54 4.56 -1.65
CA MET A 108 -14.63 3.56 -0.58
C MET A 108 -15.87 3.75 0.32
N LEU A 109 -17.05 3.55 -0.27
CA LEU A 109 -18.37 3.67 0.36
C LEU A 109 -18.86 2.33 0.92
N SER A 110 -19.42 2.30 2.14
CA SER A 110 -20.11 1.11 2.66
C SER A 110 -21.45 0.86 1.94
N PRO A 111 -22.00 -0.37 1.94
CA PRO A 111 -23.24 -0.69 1.23
C PRO A 111 -24.45 0.17 1.62
N ASP A 112 -24.55 0.56 2.90
CA ASP A 112 -25.63 1.45 3.37
C ASP A 112 -25.43 2.91 2.89
N GLU A 113 -24.19 3.38 2.78
CA GLU A 113 -23.87 4.71 2.23
C GLU A 113 -24.13 4.77 0.71
N GLN A 114 -23.76 3.73 -0.02
CA GLN A 114 -24.09 3.58 -1.45
C GLN A 114 -25.60 3.64 -1.65
N ARG A 115 -26.36 2.83 -0.87
CA ARG A 115 -27.82 2.79 -0.94
C ARG A 115 -28.49 4.11 -0.52
N PHE A 116 -27.90 4.85 0.41
CA PHE A 116 -28.37 6.18 0.80
C PHE A 116 -28.20 7.19 -0.34
N LEU A 117 -27.01 7.24 -0.95
CA LEU A 117 -26.72 8.12 -2.09
C LEU A 117 -27.58 7.77 -3.31
N GLU A 118 -27.72 6.48 -3.63
CA GLU A 118 -28.60 6.00 -4.70
C GLU A 118 -30.05 6.47 -4.48
N ALA A 119 -30.57 6.35 -3.25
CA ALA A 119 -31.90 6.82 -2.90
C ALA A 119 -32.05 8.35 -2.99
N SER A 120 -31.05 9.11 -2.53
CA SER A 120 -31.04 10.57 -2.68
C SER A 120 -31.07 10.99 -4.15
N MET A 121 -30.25 10.36 -4.99
CA MET A 121 -30.21 10.66 -6.43
C MET A 121 -31.52 10.26 -7.11
N ALA A 122 -32.02 9.04 -6.87
CA ALA A 122 -33.22 8.53 -7.50
C ALA A 122 -34.49 9.35 -7.12
N TYR A 123 -34.57 9.82 -5.87
CA TYR A 123 -35.61 10.77 -5.43
C TYR A 123 -35.53 12.10 -6.20
N VAL A 124 -34.33 12.67 -6.37
CA VAL A 124 -34.12 13.91 -7.13
C VAL A 124 -34.41 13.70 -8.63
N SER A 125 -34.15 12.52 -9.17
CA SER A 125 -34.55 12.10 -10.54
C SER A 125 -36.04 11.74 -10.69
N GLY A 126 -36.85 11.86 -9.63
CA GLY A 126 -38.29 11.60 -9.65
C GLY A 126 -38.71 10.12 -9.60
N ASN A 127 -37.77 9.20 -9.39
CA ASN A 127 -37.98 7.75 -9.37
C ASN A 127 -37.57 7.16 -8.00
N PRO A 128 -38.32 7.39 -6.90
CA PRO A 128 -37.91 6.97 -5.56
C PRO A 128 -37.85 5.44 -5.40
N ILE A 129 -36.66 4.91 -5.08
CA ILE A 129 -36.40 3.47 -4.89
C ILE A 129 -36.76 2.93 -3.49
N MET A 130 -37.14 3.81 -2.55
CA MET A 130 -37.55 3.47 -1.19
C MET A 130 -38.52 4.51 -0.66
N THR A 131 -39.27 4.17 0.39
CA THR A 131 -40.20 5.13 1.03
C THR A 131 -39.48 6.11 1.94
N ASP A 132 -40.03 7.31 2.14
CA ASP A 132 -39.51 8.34 3.05
C ASP A 132 -39.14 7.78 4.45
N LYS A 133 -39.97 6.86 4.97
CA LYS A 133 -39.76 6.22 6.28
C LYS A 133 -38.55 5.28 6.30
N GLU A 134 -38.25 4.62 5.19
CA GLU A 134 -37.06 3.77 5.05
C GLU A 134 -35.80 4.63 4.85
N TYR A 135 -35.92 5.71 4.08
CA TYR A 135 -34.87 6.69 3.89
C TYR A 135 -34.48 7.38 5.20
N ASP A 136 -35.45 7.86 5.99
CA ASP A 136 -35.19 8.42 7.32
C ASP A 136 -34.56 7.38 8.27
N LYS A 137 -35.01 6.12 8.23
CA LYS A 137 -34.41 5.03 9.03
C LYS A 137 -32.95 4.77 8.63
N LEU A 138 -32.64 4.76 7.33
CA LEU A 138 -31.28 4.59 6.81
C LEU A 138 -30.39 5.78 7.18
N LYS A 139 -30.90 7.00 7.02
CA LYS A 139 -30.24 8.25 7.42
C LYS A 139 -29.91 8.26 8.92
N MET A 140 -30.83 7.83 9.76
CA MET A 140 -30.66 7.70 11.21
C MET A 140 -29.73 6.53 11.61
N LYS A 141 -29.60 5.49 10.78
CA LYS A 141 -28.57 4.46 10.96
C LYS A 141 -27.18 5.06 10.72
N LEU A 142 -26.95 5.63 9.53
CA LEU A 142 -25.67 6.20 9.13
C LEU A 142 -25.18 7.34 10.06
N LYS A 143 -26.09 8.13 10.65
CA LYS A 143 -25.76 9.11 11.69
C LYS A 143 -25.33 8.50 13.03
N ARG A 144 -25.84 7.33 13.39
CA ARG A 144 -25.39 6.61 14.60
C ARG A 144 -24.01 5.99 14.37
N ASP A 145 -23.82 5.42 13.18
CA ASP A 145 -22.61 4.70 12.76
C ASP A 145 -21.44 5.66 12.44
N GLY A 146 -21.72 6.95 12.25
CA GLY A 146 -20.71 8.02 12.12
C GLY A 146 -20.29 8.34 10.69
N SER A 147 -21.10 8.02 9.68
CA SER A 147 -20.83 8.33 8.28
C SER A 147 -20.72 9.84 8.04
N ASN A 148 -19.60 10.28 7.45
CA ASN A 148 -19.36 11.67 7.07
C ASN A 148 -20.32 12.16 5.97
N ILE A 149 -20.89 11.26 5.16
CA ILE A 149 -21.74 11.59 4.01
C ILE A 149 -23.10 12.15 4.45
N VAL A 150 -23.52 11.82 5.67
CA VAL A 150 -24.83 12.19 6.23
C VAL A 150 -24.70 13.35 7.24
N VAL A 151 -23.50 13.93 7.38
CA VAL A 151 -23.24 15.13 8.19
C VAL A 151 -23.54 16.37 7.35
N GLU A 152 -24.64 17.05 7.66
CA GLU A 152 -25.01 18.31 7.02
C GLU A 152 -24.60 19.49 7.91
N GLY A 153 -24.31 20.64 7.27
CA GLY A 153 -24.08 21.91 7.98
C GLY A 153 -25.34 22.42 8.72
N PRO A 154 -25.21 23.51 9.51
CA PRO A 154 -26.31 24.07 10.28
C PRO A 154 -27.48 24.49 9.37
N ARG A 155 -28.65 23.91 9.59
CA ARG A 155 -29.86 24.04 8.75
C ARG A 155 -31.05 24.56 9.55
N CYS A 156 -31.86 25.43 8.95
CA CYS A 156 -33.17 25.80 9.50
C CYS A 156 -34.28 24.97 8.86
N SER A 157 -35.20 24.44 9.67
CA SER A 157 -36.51 24.00 9.18
C SER A 157 -37.53 25.11 9.35
N LEU A 158 -38.03 25.64 8.22
CA LEU A 158 -39.12 26.62 8.22
C LEU A 158 -40.41 26.05 8.84
N ARG A 159 -40.61 24.73 8.77
CA ARG A 159 -41.80 24.04 9.31
C ARG A 159 -41.80 23.95 10.84
N SER A 160 -40.66 23.69 11.46
CA SER A 160 -40.55 23.61 12.94
C SER A 160 -40.02 24.89 13.58
N ARG A 161 -39.62 25.89 12.78
CA ARG A 161 -38.99 27.16 13.21
C ARG A 161 -37.75 26.97 14.09
N LYS A 162 -37.03 25.85 13.91
CA LYS A 162 -35.84 25.48 14.69
C LYS A 162 -34.63 25.34 13.77
N VAL A 163 -33.48 25.73 14.31
CA VAL A 163 -32.16 25.51 13.69
C VAL A 163 -31.56 24.24 14.28
N TYR A 164 -31.01 23.41 13.41
CA TYR A 164 -30.38 22.13 13.70
C TYR A 164 -28.93 22.15 13.25
N SER A 165 -28.04 21.50 13.98
CA SER A 165 -26.73 21.07 13.47
C SER A 165 -26.52 19.60 13.82
N ASP A 166 -25.81 18.86 12.98
CA ASP A 166 -25.52 17.45 13.23
C ASP A 166 -24.35 17.27 14.21
N LEU A 167 -24.39 16.16 14.95
CA LEU A 167 -23.37 15.75 15.92
C LEU A 167 -22.54 14.60 15.38
N SER A 168 -21.23 14.68 15.61
CA SER A 168 -20.28 13.59 15.38
C SER A 168 -19.75 13.04 16.71
N VAL A 169 -19.29 11.78 16.69
CA VAL A 169 -18.72 11.11 17.86
C VAL A 169 -17.26 11.50 18.04
N ASP A 170 -16.87 11.92 19.25
CA ASP A 170 -15.49 12.29 19.56
C ASP A 170 -14.69 11.07 20.06
N TYR A 171 -14.34 10.18 19.12
CA TYR A 171 -13.54 8.98 19.39
C TYR A 171 -12.22 9.28 20.11
N LEU A 172 -11.60 10.43 19.85
CA LEU A 172 -10.36 10.82 20.52
C LEU A 172 -10.59 11.08 22.02
N LYS A 173 -11.63 11.84 22.39
CA LYS A 173 -11.96 12.06 23.80
C LYS A 173 -12.44 10.79 24.50
N MET A 174 -13.18 9.93 23.80
CA MET A 174 -13.60 8.63 24.35
C MET A 174 -12.41 7.68 24.58
N PHE A 175 -11.40 7.71 23.71
CA PHE A 175 -10.14 6.98 23.94
C PHE A 175 -9.35 7.56 25.11
N LEU A 176 -9.19 8.89 25.17
CA LEU A 176 -8.45 9.58 26.24
C LEU A 176 -9.03 9.32 27.64
N LEU A 177 -10.32 9.02 27.76
CA LEU A 177 -10.96 8.64 29.03
C LEU A 177 -10.34 7.37 29.67
N ASN A 178 -9.77 6.47 28.86
CA ASN A 178 -9.10 5.26 29.35
C ASN A 178 -7.64 5.48 29.80
N VAL A 179 -7.01 6.60 29.42
CA VAL A 179 -5.58 6.84 29.69
C VAL A 179 -5.22 6.79 31.19
N PRO A 180 -6.00 7.38 32.12
CA PRO A 180 -5.71 7.27 33.56
C PRO A 180 -5.75 5.81 34.05
N ALA A 181 -6.71 5.01 33.57
CA ALA A 181 -6.82 3.60 33.91
C ALA A 181 -5.64 2.78 33.35
N ALA A 182 -5.20 3.08 32.12
CA ALA A 182 -4.02 2.46 31.51
C ALA A 182 -2.73 2.80 32.26
N VAL A 183 -2.58 4.03 32.76
CA VAL A 183 -1.42 4.43 33.60
C VAL A 183 -1.43 3.67 34.93
N VAL A 184 -2.58 3.46 35.56
CA VAL A 184 -2.68 2.63 36.78
C VAL A 184 -2.37 1.16 36.49
N ALA A 185 -2.88 0.60 35.39
CA ALA A 185 -2.60 -0.77 34.98
C ALA A 185 -1.12 -1.00 34.65
N LEU A 186 -0.47 -0.05 33.96
CA LEU A 186 0.98 -0.06 33.70
C LEU A 186 1.79 0.09 34.99
N GLY A 187 1.38 0.98 35.90
CA GLY A 187 2.03 1.15 37.20
C GLY A 187 1.98 -0.11 38.05
N LEU A 188 0.83 -0.81 38.07
CA LEU A 188 0.70 -2.11 38.73
C LEU A 188 1.56 -3.19 38.06
N PHE A 189 1.63 -3.21 36.72
CA PHE A 189 2.49 -4.14 35.99
C PHE A 189 3.97 -3.94 36.34
N PHE A 190 4.50 -2.72 36.30
CA PHE A 190 5.88 -2.42 36.69
C PHE A 190 6.17 -2.63 38.18
N PHE A 191 5.17 -2.46 39.05
CA PHE A 191 5.31 -2.76 40.49
C PHE A 191 5.39 -4.27 40.77
N LEU A 192 4.57 -5.08 40.08
CA LEU A 192 4.65 -6.54 40.14
C LEU A 192 5.94 -7.07 39.51
N ASP A 193 6.45 -6.40 38.47
CA ASP A 193 7.75 -6.68 37.89
C ASP A 193 8.89 -6.42 38.89
N ASP A 194 8.99 -5.22 39.47
CA ASP A 194 10.05 -4.89 40.45
C ASP A 194 10.04 -5.86 41.67
N LEU A 195 8.84 -6.24 42.15
CA LEU A 195 8.68 -7.25 43.21
C LEU A 195 9.10 -8.68 42.80
N THR A 196 9.05 -9.03 41.51
CA THR A 196 9.40 -10.38 41.02
C THR A 196 10.74 -10.44 40.30
N GLY A 197 11.32 -9.30 39.92
CA GLY A 197 12.55 -9.15 39.15
C GLY A 197 12.54 -9.92 37.82
N PHE A 198 11.44 -9.85 37.06
CA PHE A 198 11.14 -10.70 35.88
C PHE A 198 11.19 -12.24 36.09
N LYS A 199 11.41 -12.78 37.30
CA LYS A 199 11.71 -14.21 37.54
C LYS A 199 10.59 -15.21 37.20
N ILE A 200 9.45 -14.73 36.72
CA ILE A 200 8.36 -15.54 36.17
C ILE A 200 8.83 -16.38 34.97
N THR A 201 9.91 -15.99 34.28
CA THR A 201 10.52 -16.71 33.15
C THR A 201 11.37 -17.94 33.52
N TYR A 202 11.50 -18.33 34.79
CA TYR A 202 12.29 -19.52 35.21
C TYR A 202 11.84 -20.87 34.60
N LEU A 203 10.70 -20.91 33.89
CA LEU A 203 10.24 -22.08 33.14
C LEU A 203 10.70 -22.10 31.66
N LEU A 204 11.19 -20.99 31.12
CA LEU A 204 11.49 -20.77 29.70
C LEU A 204 12.60 -19.71 29.54
N GLU A 205 13.86 -20.15 29.56
CA GLU A 205 15.04 -19.33 29.22
C GLU A 205 15.08 -19.02 27.71
N LEU A 206 14.20 -18.12 27.25
CA LEU A 206 14.18 -17.62 25.88
C LEU A 206 15.31 -16.59 25.67
N PRO A 207 16.24 -16.79 24.72
CA PRO A 207 17.32 -15.84 24.48
C PRO A 207 16.79 -14.49 23.98
N GLU A 208 17.50 -13.42 24.30
CA GLU A 208 17.19 -12.09 23.77
C GLU A 208 17.28 -12.08 22.23
N PRO A 209 16.35 -11.42 21.51
CA PRO A 209 15.32 -10.50 22.02
C PRO A 209 13.95 -11.15 22.33
N PHE A 210 13.81 -12.48 22.23
CA PHE A 210 12.49 -13.13 22.23
C PHE A 210 11.74 -13.02 23.55
N SER A 211 12.46 -13.01 24.69
CA SER A 211 11.87 -12.78 26.02
C SER A 211 11.03 -11.49 26.09
N PHE A 212 11.56 -10.37 25.61
CA PHE A 212 10.85 -9.08 25.59
C PHE A 212 9.59 -9.11 24.73
N ILE A 213 9.66 -9.76 23.56
CA ILE A 213 8.51 -9.88 22.65
C ILE A 213 7.41 -10.73 23.34
N PHE A 214 7.80 -11.83 24.00
CA PHE A 214 6.87 -12.72 24.69
C PHE A 214 6.20 -12.07 25.91
N THR A 215 6.96 -11.34 26.75
CA THR A 215 6.38 -10.66 27.92
C THR A 215 5.41 -9.57 27.52
N TRP A 216 5.74 -8.71 26.54
CA TRP A 216 4.80 -7.68 26.09
C TRP A 216 3.60 -8.25 25.31
N PHE A 217 3.76 -9.37 24.60
CA PHE A 217 2.64 -10.07 23.96
C PHE A 217 1.61 -10.61 24.97
N ALA A 218 2.07 -11.10 26.13
CA ALA A 218 1.19 -11.52 27.23
C ALA A 218 0.65 -10.33 28.05
N ALA A 219 1.47 -9.30 28.27
CA ALA A 219 1.14 -8.16 29.12
C ALA A 219 0.16 -7.17 28.47
N LEU A 220 0.31 -6.84 27.18
CA LEU A 220 -0.53 -5.83 26.51
C LEU A 220 -2.04 -6.16 26.54
N PRO A 221 -2.49 -7.40 26.25
CA PRO A 221 -3.90 -7.75 26.40
C PRO A 221 -4.41 -7.62 27.84
N LEU A 222 -3.59 -8.00 28.83
CA LEU A 222 -3.94 -7.91 30.25
C LEU A 222 -4.04 -6.45 30.73
N ILE A 223 -3.10 -5.60 30.32
CA ILE A 223 -3.07 -4.15 30.63
C ILE A 223 -4.28 -3.45 29.99
N LEU A 224 -4.60 -3.75 28.72
CA LEU A 224 -5.77 -3.19 28.04
C LEU A 224 -7.08 -3.67 28.69
N TRP A 225 -7.22 -4.96 28.96
CA TRP A 225 -8.38 -5.51 29.66
C TRP A 225 -8.58 -4.86 31.02
N LEU A 226 -7.54 -4.80 31.86
CA LEU A 226 -7.58 -4.17 33.17
C LEU A 226 -7.93 -2.68 33.08
N SER A 227 -7.36 -1.97 32.10
CA SER A 227 -7.70 -0.56 31.82
C SER A 227 -9.19 -0.40 31.50
N PHE A 228 -9.75 -1.21 30.59
CA PHE A 228 -11.18 -1.14 30.26
C PHE A 228 -12.07 -1.52 31.45
N THR A 229 -11.70 -2.53 32.24
CA THR A 229 -12.43 -2.89 33.47
C THR A 229 -12.44 -1.75 34.49
N ILE A 230 -11.31 -1.07 34.71
CA ILE A 230 -11.22 0.09 35.61
C ILE A 230 -12.05 1.27 35.07
N THR A 231 -11.95 1.59 33.78
CA THR A 231 -12.78 2.66 33.17
C THR A 231 -14.27 2.35 33.34
N ASN A 232 -14.72 1.16 32.97
CA ASN A 232 -16.13 0.76 33.01
C ASN A 232 -16.71 0.62 34.43
N ALA A 233 -15.86 0.52 35.46
CA ALA A 233 -16.27 0.60 36.85
C ALA A 233 -16.57 2.05 37.30
N ILE A 234 -15.83 3.03 36.78
CA ILE A 234 -15.90 4.45 37.15
C ILE A 234 -16.89 5.21 36.26
N VAL A 235 -16.91 4.93 34.96
CA VAL A 235 -17.73 5.59 33.95
C VAL A 235 -18.45 4.54 33.09
N LYS A 236 -19.78 4.59 33.05
CA LYS A 236 -20.63 3.67 32.28
C LYS A 236 -21.32 4.36 31.14
N ASP A 237 -21.45 3.64 30.02
CA ASP A 237 -22.19 4.02 28.82
C ASP A 237 -21.82 5.42 28.31
N PHE A 238 -20.52 5.74 28.35
CA PHE A 238 -20.01 7.05 27.99
C PHE A 238 -20.06 7.30 26.48
N LEU A 239 -20.62 8.44 26.12
CA LEU A 239 -20.80 8.89 24.75
C LEU A 239 -20.47 10.38 24.69
N ILE A 240 -19.40 10.73 23.99
CA ILE A 240 -18.98 12.13 23.81
C ILE A 240 -19.36 12.57 22.40
N LEU A 241 -20.26 13.55 22.32
CA LEU A 241 -20.69 14.13 21.05
C LEU A 241 -20.11 15.54 20.89
N LYS A 242 -19.67 15.84 19.66
CA LYS A 242 -19.15 17.14 19.25
C LYS A 242 -19.90 17.70 18.04
N GLY A 243 -20.07 19.00 17.98
CA GLY A 243 -20.63 19.68 16.81
C GLY A 243 -20.45 21.20 16.86
N PRO A 244 -20.54 21.88 15.71
CA PRO A 244 -20.45 23.33 15.64
C PRO A 244 -21.71 24.00 16.19
N CYS A 245 -21.54 25.13 16.87
CA CYS A 245 -22.67 25.95 17.31
C CYS A 245 -23.42 26.52 16.09
N PRO A 246 -24.76 26.35 15.96
CA PRO A 246 -25.51 26.88 14.81
C PRO A 246 -25.50 28.42 14.69
N ASN A 247 -25.11 29.14 15.74
CA ASN A 247 -25.08 30.61 15.79
C ASN A 247 -23.70 31.20 15.42
N CYS A 248 -22.60 30.57 15.87
CA CYS A 248 -21.24 31.12 15.75
C CYS A 248 -20.17 30.15 15.21
N GLY A 249 -20.56 28.93 14.82
CA GLY A 249 -19.65 27.93 14.24
C GLY A 249 -18.70 27.21 15.20
N THR A 250 -18.41 27.78 16.39
CA THR A 250 -17.45 27.18 17.35
C THR A 250 -17.84 25.75 17.72
N GLU A 251 -16.92 24.80 17.64
CA GLU A 251 -17.13 23.44 18.13
C GLU A 251 -17.40 23.44 19.64
N ASN A 252 -18.43 22.71 20.06
CA ASN A 252 -18.78 22.47 21.45
C ASN A 252 -19.04 20.98 21.66
N THR A 253 -18.74 20.45 22.85
CA THR A 253 -18.88 19.03 23.16
C THR A 253 -19.72 18.77 24.40
N SER A 254 -20.60 17.77 24.32
CA SER A 254 -21.38 17.26 25.46
C SER A 254 -20.98 15.83 25.79
N PHE A 255 -21.03 15.52 27.09
CA PHE A 255 -20.84 14.17 27.62
C PHE A 255 -22.21 13.61 28.00
N PHE A 256 -22.50 12.40 27.54
CA PHE A 256 -23.59 11.55 28.01
C PHE A 256 -22.99 10.33 28.71
N GLY A 257 -23.62 9.84 29.77
CA GLY A 257 -23.19 8.66 30.51
C GLY A 257 -23.27 8.82 32.03
N THR A 258 -22.88 7.79 32.76
CA THR A 258 -22.88 7.79 34.23
C THR A 258 -21.47 7.83 34.77
N ILE A 259 -21.14 8.81 35.61
CA ILE A 259 -19.84 8.94 36.29
C ILE A 259 -20.07 8.69 37.79
N LEU A 260 -19.39 7.69 38.38
CA LEU A 260 -19.47 7.38 39.81
C LEU A 260 -20.92 7.28 40.33
N SER A 261 -21.77 6.55 39.60
CA SER A 261 -23.22 6.39 39.84
C SER A 261 -24.08 7.66 39.72
N VAL A 262 -23.51 8.81 39.35
CA VAL A 262 -24.26 10.02 38.97
C VAL A 262 -24.50 10.00 37.46
N SER A 263 -25.74 9.77 37.04
CA SER A 263 -26.17 9.78 35.64
C SER A 263 -26.24 11.22 35.11
N ASN A 264 -25.40 11.57 34.13
CA ASN A 264 -25.38 12.91 33.54
C ASN A 264 -26.04 12.92 32.14
N GLY A 265 -27.28 13.41 32.11
CA GLY A 265 -28.11 13.45 30.92
C GLY A 265 -28.91 12.17 30.68
N GLY A 266 -30.17 12.33 30.27
CA GLY A 266 -30.92 11.28 29.59
C GLY A 266 -30.62 11.35 28.08
N SER A 267 -31.64 11.12 27.24
CA SER A 267 -31.49 11.28 25.79
C SER A 267 -31.09 12.69 25.33
N SER A 268 -31.30 13.73 26.17
CA SER A 268 -30.89 15.11 25.87
C SER A 268 -30.16 15.82 27.01
N ASN A 269 -29.30 16.77 26.63
CA ASN A 269 -28.44 17.56 27.52
C ASN A 269 -28.45 19.04 27.12
N LYS A 270 -28.46 19.96 28.09
CA LYS A 270 -28.40 21.42 27.86
C LYS A 270 -27.02 21.96 28.21
N VAL A 271 -26.33 22.55 27.25
CA VAL A 271 -24.96 23.05 27.39
C VAL A 271 -24.85 24.45 26.79
N LYS A 272 -24.18 25.39 27.46
CA LYS A 272 -23.95 26.73 26.90
C LYS A 272 -22.78 26.73 25.92
N CYS A 273 -22.96 27.40 24.78
CA CYS A 273 -21.91 27.59 23.80
C CYS A 273 -20.73 28.37 24.38
N SER A 274 -19.52 27.84 24.26
CA SER A 274 -18.27 28.47 24.69
C SER A 274 -18.01 29.83 24.02
N GLY A 275 -18.30 29.95 22.72
CA GLY A 275 -18.04 31.16 21.94
C GLY A 275 -19.09 32.26 22.07
N CYS A 276 -20.38 31.91 22.19
CA CYS A 276 -21.49 32.89 22.13
C CYS A 276 -22.51 32.81 23.28
N GLY A 277 -22.27 31.98 24.30
CA GLY A 277 -23.10 31.87 25.51
C GLY A 277 -24.51 31.28 25.31
N THR A 278 -24.97 31.12 24.06
CA THR A 278 -26.30 30.60 23.71
C THR A 278 -26.48 29.17 24.23
N ASP A 279 -27.62 28.90 24.85
CA ASP A 279 -28.00 27.54 25.27
C ASP A 279 -28.20 26.62 24.05
N LEU A 280 -27.54 25.46 24.08
CA LEU A 280 -27.62 24.41 23.07
C LEU A 280 -28.26 23.17 23.69
N VAL A 281 -29.26 22.60 23.03
CA VAL A 281 -29.90 21.34 23.42
C VAL A 281 -29.35 20.23 22.53
N TYR A 282 -28.50 19.39 23.10
CA TYR A 282 -27.95 18.19 22.47
C TYR A 282 -28.91 17.03 22.64
N ASP A 283 -29.09 16.24 21.59
CA ASP A 283 -29.86 15.00 21.55
C ASP A 283 -28.94 13.85 21.10
N SER A 284 -28.84 12.83 21.96
CA SER A 284 -27.99 11.65 21.74
C SER A 284 -28.58 10.62 20.78
N ASP A 285 -29.91 10.52 20.70
CA ASP A 285 -30.63 9.56 19.88
C ASP A 285 -30.76 10.04 18.44
N THR A 286 -31.06 11.33 18.23
CA THR A 286 -31.14 11.94 16.89
C THR A 286 -29.81 12.45 16.35
N ARG A 287 -28.78 12.54 17.21
CA ARG A 287 -27.47 13.14 16.89
C ARG A 287 -27.59 14.60 16.43
N LEU A 288 -28.43 15.39 17.11
CA LEU A 288 -28.71 16.79 16.76
C LEU A 288 -28.38 17.76 17.90
N ILE A 289 -27.86 18.93 17.54
CA ILE A 289 -27.96 20.15 18.36
C ILE A 289 -29.19 20.92 17.89
N THR A 290 -30.04 21.36 18.82
CA THR A 290 -31.13 22.32 18.57
C THR A 290 -30.99 23.55 19.45
N LEU A 291 -31.48 24.69 18.96
CA LEU A 291 -31.61 25.91 19.76
C LEU A 291 -32.99 25.93 20.47
N PRO A 292 -33.07 26.44 21.72
CA PRO A 292 -34.36 26.68 22.37
C PRO A 292 -35.15 27.78 21.65
N GLU A 293 -36.45 27.79 21.88
CA GLU A 293 -37.40 28.62 21.12
C GLU A 293 -37.23 30.12 21.43
N GLY A 294 -36.87 30.88 20.39
CA GLY A 294 -36.58 32.32 20.46
C GLY A 294 -35.69 32.78 19.31
N ASN A 295 -34.71 31.97 18.92
CA ASN A 295 -33.83 32.23 17.78
C ASN A 295 -34.53 31.89 16.45
N ILE A 296 -35.34 32.83 15.97
CA ILE A 296 -35.95 32.81 14.64
C ILE A 296 -34.86 32.64 13.58
N CYS A 297 -35.13 31.85 12.54
CA CYS A 297 -34.27 31.73 11.36
C CYS A 297 -34.29 33.03 10.53
N THR A 298 -33.60 34.06 11.01
CA THR A 298 -33.39 35.32 10.26
C THR A 298 -32.54 35.07 9.02
N ARG A 299 -32.68 35.96 8.04
CA ARG A 299 -31.95 35.86 6.76
C ARG A 299 -30.43 35.93 6.95
N ASP A 300 -29.99 36.59 8.02
CA ASP A 300 -28.58 36.81 8.37
C ASP A 300 -27.91 35.53 8.90
N LEU A 301 -28.64 34.68 9.63
CA LEU A 301 -28.13 33.36 10.07
C LEU A 301 -27.81 32.44 8.89
N LEU A 302 -28.57 32.52 7.79
CA LEU A 302 -28.29 31.76 6.57
C LEU A 302 -27.05 32.27 5.82
N PHE A 303 -26.76 33.57 5.87
CA PHE A 303 -25.56 34.13 5.25
C PHE A 303 -24.30 33.86 6.07
N ASN A 304 -24.31 34.11 7.39
CA ASN A 304 -23.12 33.93 8.22
C ASN A 304 -22.68 32.46 8.33
N THR A 305 -23.62 31.51 8.49
CA THR A 305 -23.27 30.08 8.58
C THR A 305 -22.67 29.56 7.27
N SER A 306 -23.24 29.95 6.12
CA SER A 306 -22.73 29.57 4.80
C SER A 306 -21.29 30.06 4.55
N TRP A 307 -20.99 31.32 4.88
CA TRP A 307 -19.67 31.94 4.67
C TRP A 307 -18.61 31.61 5.74
N ALA A 308 -19.00 30.97 6.85
CA ALA A 308 -18.07 30.36 7.80
C ALA A 308 -17.76 28.91 7.39
N TRP A 309 -18.78 28.05 7.34
CA TRP A 309 -18.65 26.62 7.05
C TRP A 309 -17.92 26.34 5.72
N LYS A 310 -18.28 27.07 4.66
CA LYS A 310 -17.64 26.94 3.33
C LYS A 310 -16.18 27.43 3.29
N ARG A 311 -15.76 28.25 4.26
CA ARG A 311 -14.39 28.78 4.37
C ARG A 311 -13.47 27.80 5.10
N ASP A 312 -13.95 27.24 6.20
CA ASP A 312 -13.19 26.26 6.98
C ASP A 312 -13.04 24.93 6.25
N HIS A 313 -14.07 24.45 5.54
CA HIS A 313 -13.93 23.22 4.74
C HIS A 313 -12.97 23.36 3.54
N MET A 314 -12.86 24.54 2.90
CA MET A 314 -11.80 24.78 1.91
C MET A 314 -10.39 24.74 2.53
N MET A 315 -10.24 25.16 3.80
CA MET A 315 -8.97 25.10 4.53
C MET A 315 -8.64 23.68 5.03
N GLN A 316 -9.66 22.85 5.30
CA GLN A 316 -9.47 21.44 5.70
C GLN A 316 -8.98 20.54 4.56
N PHE A 317 -9.31 20.84 3.29
CA PHE A 317 -8.76 20.14 2.13
C PHE A 317 -7.21 20.25 2.03
N VAL A 318 -6.59 21.22 2.70
CA VAL A 318 -5.13 21.39 2.79
C VAL A 318 -4.52 20.63 3.99
N LYS A 319 -5.34 20.00 4.84
CA LYS A 319 -4.91 19.27 6.06
C LYS A 319 -5.32 17.79 6.06
N MET A 320 -4.81 17.04 5.07
CA MET A 320 -4.54 15.62 5.30
C MET A 320 -3.60 15.46 6.51
N LYS A 321 -4.02 14.67 7.51
CA LYS A 321 -3.08 13.94 8.37
C LYS A 321 -3.70 12.67 8.96
N ASN A 322 -3.08 11.55 8.62
CA ASN A 322 -3.15 10.24 9.28
C ASN A 322 -4.57 9.67 9.55
N LYS A 323 -5.21 9.07 8.53
CA LYS A 323 -6.17 7.96 8.75
C LYS A 323 -5.39 6.69 9.18
N PHE A 324 -4.74 6.74 10.34
CA PHE A 324 -3.96 5.64 10.92
C PHE A 324 -4.47 5.31 12.32
N SER A 325 -5.79 5.09 12.45
CA SER A 325 -6.44 4.87 13.75
C SER A 325 -7.85 4.25 13.73
N ILE A 326 -8.44 3.93 12.57
CA ILE A 326 -9.90 3.69 12.46
C ILE A 326 -10.28 2.23 12.17
N GLU A 327 -9.46 1.45 11.46
CA GLU A 327 -9.75 0.01 11.24
C GLU A 327 -9.36 -0.87 12.44
N PHE A 328 -8.41 -0.45 13.28
CA PHE A 328 -7.85 -1.26 14.37
C PHE A 328 -8.80 -1.54 15.55
N VAL A 329 -9.97 -0.89 15.62
CA VAL A 329 -10.84 -0.94 16.82
C VAL A 329 -11.95 -1.99 16.71
N ASN A 330 -12.54 -2.18 15.51
CA ASN A 330 -13.66 -3.10 15.34
C ASN A 330 -13.23 -4.56 15.11
N ASP A 331 -12.11 -4.80 14.41
CA ASP A 331 -11.58 -6.16 14.22
C ASP A 331 -10.98 -6.77 15.49
N LEU A 332 -10.57 -5.93 16.46
CA LEU A 332 -9.86 -6.36 17.66
C LEU A 332 -10.65 -7.40 18.47
N GLN A 333 -11.98 -7.30 18.51
CA GLN A 333 -12.86 -8.20 19.24
C GLN A 333 -12.87 -9.64 18.67
N LEU A 334 -12.71 -9.78 17.35
CA LEU A 334 -12.66 -11.08 16.65
C LEU A 334 -11.22 -11.62 16.60
N VAL A 335 -10.26 -10.76 16.22
CA VAL A 335 -8.84 -11.11 16.11
C VAL A 335 -8.31 -11.66 17.42
N LEU A 336 -8.65 -11.06 18.58
CA LEU A 336 -8.22 -11.57 19.90
C LEU A 336 -8.72 -12.99 20.19
N CYS A 337 -9.92 -13.36 19.74
CA CYS A 337 -10.49 -14.68 20.00
C CYS A 337 -9.77 -15.77 19.19
N GLU A 338 -9.54 -15.52 17.90
CA GLU A 338 -8.78 -16.45 17.06
C GLU A 338 -7.30 -16.52 17.48
N TYR A 339 -6.68 -15.39 17.84
CA TYR A 339 -5.28 -15.36 18.29
C TYR A 339 -5.03 -16.22 19.52
N VAL A 340 -5.94 -16.26 20.50
CA VAL A 340 -5.79 -17.12 21.68
C VAL A 340 -5.78 -18.60 21.26
N ILE A 341 -6.66 -19.02 20.36
CA ILE A 341 -6.74 -20.40 19.86
C ILE A 341 -5.47 -20.78 19.06
N TRP A 342 -5.01 -19.90 18.17
CA TRP A 342 -3.76 -20.08 17.42
C TRP A 342 -2.50 -20.07 18.31
N SER A 343 -2.50 -19.28 19.39
CA SER A 343 -1.37 -19.23 20.33
C SER A 343 -1.24 -20.52 21.16
N LEU A 344 -2.35 -21.05 21.69
CA LEU A 344 -2.38 -22.30 22.47
C LEU A 344 -1.97 -23.51 21.63
N THR A 345 -2.43 -23.58 20.39
CA THR A 345 -2.07 -24.66 19.46
C THR A 345 -0.59 -24.58 19.06
N MET A 346 -0.05 -23.39 18.77
CA MET A 346 1.39 -23.21 18.56
C MET A 346 2.22 -23.60 19.81
N PHE A 347 1.75 -23.28 21.01
CA PHE A 347 2.48 -23.60 22.26
C PHE A 347 2.64 -25.12 22.44
N LEU A 348 1.61 -25.91 22.14
CA LEU A 348 1.66 -27.38 22.18
C LEU A 348 2.59 -27.97 21.11
N VAL A 349 2.64 -27.38 19.90
CA VAL A 349 3.55 -27.82 18.83
C VAL A 349 5.01 -27.50 19.17
N VAL A 350 5.30 -26.31 19.69
CA VAL A 350 6.67 -25.93 20.10
C VAL A 350 7.14 -26.78 21.29
N ALA A 351 6.28 -27.01 22.29
CA ALA A 351 6.60 -27.85 23.44
C ALA A 351 6.90 -29.31 23.06
N THR A 352 6.17 -29.88 22.09
CA THR A 352 6.41 -31.25 21.62
C THR A 352 7.68 -31.37 20.77
N LEU A 353 7.99 -30.38 19.92
CA LEU A 353 9.25 -30.33 19.17
C LEU A 353 10.47 -30.20 20.09
N ALA A 354 10.39 -29.36 21.14
CA ALA A 354 11.47 -29.17 22.11
C ALA A 354 11.83 -30.44 22.93
N ILE A 355 10.89 -31.39 23.05
CA ILE A 355 11.12 -32.70 23.67
C ILE A 355 11.87 -33.64 22.70
N ILE A 356 11.57 -33.58 21.41
CA ILE A 356 12.20 -34.42 20.37
C ILE A 356 13.67 -34.03 20.16
N ASP A 357 13.99 -32.73 20.19
CA ASP A 357 15.35 -32.24 19.92
C ASP A 357 16.38 -32.73 20.96
N ARG A 358 15.94 -32.99 22.20
CA ARG A 358 16.79 -33.55 23.27
C ARG A 358 17.16 -35.03 23.07
N ALA A 359 16.58 -35.73 22.08
CA ALA A 359 16.89 -37.13 21.81
C ALA A 359 18.04 -37.36 20.81
N ASN A 360 18.38 -36.37 19.99
CA ASN A 360 19.26 -36.54 18.82
C ASN A 360 20.64 -35.86 18.96
N GLY A 361 21.19 -35.81 20.18
CA GLY A 361 22.51 -35.21 20.47
C GLY A 361 23.69 -36.05 19.96
N ALA A 362 23.93 -36.09 18.64
CA ALA A 362 25.04 -36.84 18.04
C ALA A 362 25.71 -36.09 16.87
N GLY A 363 27.04 -35.91 16.97
CA GLY A 363 27.92 -35.61 15.83
C GLY A 363 28.03 -34.15 15.40
N TYR A 364 28.84 -33.34 16.10
CA TYR A 364 29.37 -32.09 15.55
C TYR A 364 30.53 -32.41 14.59
N GLY A 365 30.19 -32.79 13.35
CA GLY A 365 31.15 -32.90 12.24
C GLY A 365 31.35 -31.56 11.55
N ASP A 366 32.55 -31.33 10.99
CA ASP A 366 32.89 -30.10 10.25
C ASP A 366 31.84 -29.78 9.18
N THR A 367 31.18 -28.62 9.31
CA THR A 367 30.22 -28.14 8.32
C THR A 367 30.95 -27.47 7.15
N PRO A 368 30.72 -27.90 5.90
CA PRO A 368 31.33 -27.25 4.73
C PRO A 368 30.92 -25.78 4.63
N SER A 369 31.91 -24.89 4.56
CA SER A 369 31.71 -23.43 4.48
C SER A 369 31.19 -23.00 3.09
N GLY A 370 29.88 -23.12 2.89
CA GLY A 370 29.18 -22.66 1.69
C GLY A 370 27.75 -23.20 1.63
N PHE A 371 26.88 -22.51 0.88
CA PHE A 371 25.50 -22.98 0.69
C PHE A 371 25.47 -24.37 0.03
N GLN A 372 24.56 -25.25 0.46
CA GLN A 372 24.44 -26.62 -0.07
C GLN A 372 23.18 -26.79 -0.91
N ALA A 373 23.26 -27.65 -1.93
CA ALA A 373 22.13 -27.93 -2.81
C ALA A 373 20.99 -28.64 -2.05
N THR A 374 19.75 -28.16 -2.21
CA THR A 374 18.61 -28.72 -1.49
C THR A 374 18.18 -30.08 -2.04
N ALA A 375 17.32 -30.77 -1.27
CA ALA A 375 16.55 -31.89 -1.80
C ALA A 375 15.76 -31.49 -3.06
N TRP A 376 15.51 -32.48 -3.93
CA TRP A 376 14.68 -32.33 -5.11
C TRP A 376 13.20 -32.29 -4.73
N GLN A 377 12.45 -31.34 -5.29
CA GLN A 377 11.01 -31.16 -5.10
C GLN A 377 10.26 -31.22 -6.44
N PRO A 378 8.96 -31.58 -6.45
CA PRO A 378 8.11 -31.48 -7.64
C PRO A 378 7.69 -30.03 -7.92
N SER A 379 7.54 -29.69 -9.19
CA SER A 379 7.04 -28.41 -9.71
C SER A 379 6.56 -28.62 -11.15
N HIS A 380 6.09 -27.56 -11.79
CA HIS A 380 5.84 -27.53 -13.23
C HIS A 380 6.65 -26.40 -13.89
N ALA A 381 6.85 -26.51 -15.21
CA ALA A 381 7.43 -25.43 -15.99
C ALA A 381 6.70 -25.21 -17.31
N THR A 382 6.57 -23.94 -17.69
CA THR A 382 6.26 -23.46 -19.05
C THR A 382 7.44 -22.66 -19.59
N PHE A 383 7.26 -22.01 -20.74
CA PHE A 383 8.17 -20.97 -21.19
C PHE A 383 7.44 -19.73 -21.69
N TYR A 384 8.12 -18.60 -21.59
CA TYR A 384 7.73 -17.34 -22.21
C TYR A 384 8.82 -16.77 -23.12
N GLY A 385 8.39 -15.83 -23.96
CA GLY A 385 9.25 -15.14 -24.91
C GLY A 385 9.69 -15.98 -26.10
N ASP A 386 10.69 -15.44 -26.80
CA ASP A 386 11.22 -15.96 -28.05
C ASP A 386 12.61 -16.63 -27.85
N GLU A 387 13.20 -17.11 -28.94
CA GLU A 387 14.48 -17.85 -28.88
C GLU A 387 15.69 -16.96 -28.56
N SER A 388 15.60 -15.64 -28.77
CA SER A 388 16.60 -14.67 -28.28
C SER A 388 16.43 -14.32 -26.80
N ALA A 389 15.36 -14.80 -26.14
CA ALA A 389 14.93 -14.40 -24.80
C ALA A 389 14.69 -12.89 -24.63
N SER A 390 14.44 -12.13 -25.71
CA SER A 390 14.27 -10.67 -25.68
C SER A 390 13.13 -10.21 -24.77
N ALA A 391 12.05 -10.99 -24.68
CA ALA A 391 10.91 -10.74 -23.80
C ALA A 391 11.16 -11.02 -22.30
N THR A 392 12.34 -11.52 -21.91
CA THR A 392 12.72 -11.74 -20.50
C THR A 392 13.40 -10.53 -19.86
N MET A 393 13.72 -9.51 -20.66
CA MET A 393 14.40 -8.29 -20.22
C MET A 393 13.49 -7.42 -19.34
N GLY A 394 14.07 -6.78 -18.31
CA GLY A 394 13.33 -5.88 -17.43
C GLY A 394 12.43 -6.57 -16.40
N GLY A 395 12.59 -7.88 -16.20
CA GLY A 395 11.80 -8.67 -15.25
C GLY A 395 11.85 -8.18 -13.79
N ALA A 396 10.88 -8.64 -12.99
CA ALA A 396 10.51 -8.10 -11.68
C ALA A 396 11.62 -8.03 -10.60
N CYS A 397 12.77 -8.66 -10.81
CA CYS A 397 13.92 -8.47 -9.94
C CYS A 397 14.68 -7.14 -10.15
N GLY A 398 14.39 -6.42 -11.25
CA GLY A 398 15.00 -5.11 -11.55
C GLY A 398 16.40 -5.19 -12.19
N PHE A 399 16.82 -6.37 -12.64
CA PHE A 399 18.15 -6.60 -13.24
C PHE A 399 18.36 -5.99 -14.64
N GLY A 400 17.39 -5.25 -15.17
CA GLY A 400 17.45 -4.59 -16.48
C GLY A 400 17.61 -5.59 -17.63
N ASN A 401 18.59 -5.34 -18.51
CA ASN A 401 18.93 -6.26 -19.59
C ASN A 401 19.79 -7.41 -19.05
N LEU A 402 19.25 -8.63 -19.08
CA LEU A 402 19.83 -9.83 -18.47
C LEU A 402 21.13 -10.29 -19.15
N VAL A 403 21.32 -9.97 -20.44
CA VAL A 403 22.58 -10.25 -21.16
C VAL A 403 23.67 -9.30 -20.70
N THR A 404 23.42 -7.99 -20.64
CA THR A 404 24.42 -7.01 -20.17
C THR A 404 24.72 -7.13 -18.67
N SER A 405 23.74 -7.52 -17.87
CA SER A 405 23.91 -7.73 -16.42
C SER A 405 24.65 -9.03 -16.09
N GLY A 406 24.79 -9.95 -17.06
CA GLY A 406 25.57 -11.20 -16.93
C GLY A 406 24.78 -12.44 -16.49
N TYR A 407 23.45 -12.40 -16.59
CA TYR A 407 22.58 -13.56 -16.34
C TYR A 407 22.33 -14.40 -17.60
N GLY A 408 22.43 -13.78 -18.79
CA GLY A 408 22.26 -14.47 -20.07
C GLY A 408 20.82 -14.94 -20.31
N THR A 409 20.68 -16.11 -20.95
CA THR A 409 19.38 -16.71 -21.32
C THR A 409 18.89 -17.78 -20.33
N ASP A 410 19.72 -18.20 -19.37
CA ASP A 410 19.40 -19.28 -18.44
C ASP A 410 18.70 -18.72 -17.20
N THR A 411 17.48 -18.24 -17.43
CA THR A 411 16.69 -17.48 -16.47
C THR A 411 15.23 -17.94 -16.44
N ALA A 412 14.56 -17.70 -15.31
CA ALA A 412 13.15 -18.03 -15.12
C ALA A 412 12.41 -16.95 -14.33
N ALA A 413 11.12 -16.83 -14.65
CA ALA A 413 10.13 -16.18 -13.82
C ALA A 413 9.55 -17.19 -12.82
N LEU A 414 9.51 -16.82 -11.54
CA LEU A 414 9.00 -17.68 -10.46
C LEU A 414 7.51 -17.40 -10.22
N SER A 415 6.69 -18.42 -9.94
CA SER A 415 5.34 -18.16 -9.39
C SER A 415 5.43 -17.41 -8.05
N SER A 416 4.37 -16.71 -7.66
CA SER A 416 4.36 -15.88 -6.44
C SER A 416 4.79 -16.62 -5.17
N VAL A 417 4.45 -17.91 -5.09
CA VAL A 417 4.87 -18.86 -4.01
C VAL A 417 6.39 -18.99 -3.92
N LEU A 418 7.08 -19.10 -5.06
CA LEU A 418 8.54 -19.22 -5.13
C LEU A 418 9.25 -17.86 -5.12
N TYR A 419 8.62 -16.82 -5.68
CA TYR A 419 9.17 -15.47 -5.78
C TYR A 419 9.37 -14.78 -4.41
N SER A 420 8.54 -15.13 -3.42
CA SER A 420 8.63 -14.66 -2.03
C SER A 420 8.81 -13.14 -1.94
N LYS A 421 7.88 -12.38 -2.55
CA LYS A 421 7.88 -10.90 -2.63
C LYS A 421 9.17 -10.25 -3.18
N GLY A 422 10.07 -11.02 -3.80
CA GLY A 422 11.36 -10.55 -4.32
C GLY A 422 12.57 -11.11 -3.57
N PHE A 423 12.42 -11.72 -2.39
CA PHE A 423 13.54 -12.33 -1.65
C PHE A 423 14.16 -13.55 -2.37
N ALA A 424 13.51 -14.08 -3.40
CA ALA A 424 14.08 -15.11 -4.29
C ALA A 424 14.86 -14.54 -5.49
N CYS A 425 14.90 -13.22 -5.68
CA CYS A 425 15.61 -12.60 -6.79
C CYS A 425 17.11 -12.84 -6.73
N GLY A 426 17.68 -13.42 -7.79
CA GLY A 426 19.08 -13.80 -7.87
C GLY A 426 19.38 -15.25 -7.47
N GLN A 427 18.43 -15.98 -6.84
CA GLN A 427 18.63 -17.38 -6.46
C GLN A 427 18.80 -18.29 -7.68
N CYS A 428 19.59 -19.35 -7.53
CA CYS A 428 19.87 -20.32 -8.59
C CYS A 428 19.17 -21.66 -8.31
N PHE A 429 18.56 -22.22 -9.36
CA PHE A 429 17.78 -23.45 -9.30
C PHE A 429 18.25 -24.43 -10.37
N GLN A 430 18.48 -25.68 -10.00
CA GLN A 430 18.59 -26.78 -10.96
C GLN A 430 17.20 -27.34 -11.24
N ILE A 431 16.88 -27.52 -12.53
CA ILE A 431 15.59 -28.03 -13.02
C ILE A 431 15.87 -29.17 -14.01
N LYS A 432 15.10 -30.26 -13.86
CA LYS A 432 15.07 -31.40 -14.79
C LYS A 432 13.62 -31.74 -15.13
N CYS A 433 13.34 -32.06 -16.38
CA CYS A 433 12.02 -32.55 -16.79
C CYS A 433 11.82 -33.98 -16.26
N VAL A 434 10.60 -34.33 -15.83
CA VAL A 434 10.25 -35.67 -15.34
C VAL A 434 8.89 -36.11 -15.87
N GLN A 435 8.65 -37.43 -15.94
CA GLN A 435 7.31 -38.02 -16.13
C GLN A 435 6.56 -37.54 -17.40
N SER A 436 7.29 -37.30 -18.51
CA SER A 436 6.70 -36.99 -19.82
C SER A 436 7.61 -37.43 -20.97
N ASP A 437 7.03 -37.93 -22.06
CA ASP A 437 7.74 -38.31 -23.29
C ASP A 437 8.38 -37.11 -24.02
N SER A 438 7.98 -35.88 -23.66
CA SER A 438 8.57 -34.64 -24.17
C SER A 438 9.83 -34.21 -23.42
N CYS A 439 10.25 -34.93 -22.37
CA CYS A 439 11.44 -34.62 -21.57
C CYS A 439 12.76 -35.04 -22.26
N TYR A 440 13.81 -34.28 -22.00
CA TYR A 440 15.20 -34.67 -22.23
C TYR A 440 15.88 -35.03 -20.90
N SER A 441 16.86 -35.92 -20.92
CA SER A 441 17.59 -36.42 -19.73
C SER A 441 18.61 -35.42 -19.13
N THR A 442 18.42 -34.14 -19.39
CA THR A 442 19.34 -33.03 -19.08
C THR A 442 18.90 -32.27 -17.83
N ILE A 443 19.86 -31.63 -17.16
CA ILE A 443 19.62 -30.70 -16.05
C ILE A 443 20.08 -29.31 -16.48
N VAL A 444 19.22 -28.31 -16.38
CA VAL A 444 19.57 -26.90 -16.58
C VAL A 444 19.67 -26.21 -15.21
N THR A 445 20.61 -25.26 -15.08
CA THR A 445 20.66 -24.35 -13.92
C THR A 445 20.18 -22.98 -14.38
N VAL A 446 19.11 -22.46 -13.79
CA VAL A 446 18.55 -21.14 -14.11
C VAL A 446 18.69 -20.18 -12.92
N THR A 447 18.82 -18.89 -13.20
CA THR A 447 18.70 -17.84 -12.18
C THR A 447 17.29 -17.25 -12.16
N ALA A 448 16.74 -17.00 -10.97
CA ALA A 448 15.47 -16.28 -10.82
C ALA A 448 15.67 -14.78 -11.09
N THR A 449 14.98 -14.25 -12.11
CA THR A 449 15.11 -12.86 -12.57
C THR A 449 13.78 -12.13 -12.71
N ASN A 450 12.65 -12.82 -12.57
CA ASN A 450 11.32 -12.28 -12.82
C ASN A 450 10.25 -12.96 -11.93
N LEU A 451 9.06 -12.36 -11.88
CA LEU A 451 7.84 -12.90 -11.28
C LEU A 451 6.90 -13.32 -12.42
N CYS A 452 6.37 -14.53 -12.34
CA CYS A 452 5.18 -14.92 -13.09
C CYS A 452 3.95 -14.56 -12.24
N PRO A 453 3.15 -13.55 -12.62
CA PRO A 453 2.01 -13.12 -11.83
C PRO A 453 0.91 -14.18 -11.81
N PRO A 454 0.16 -14.31 -10.70
CA PRO A 454 -1.05 -15.13 -10.68
C PRO A 454 -2.15 -14.49 -11.54
N ASN A 455 -2.93 -15.33 -12.21
CA ASN A 455 -4.15 -14.96 -12.91
C ASN A 455 -5.34 -15.69 -12.27
N PRO A 456 -6.01 -15.11 -11.25
CA PRO A 456 -7.12 -15.75 -10.55
C PRO A 456 -8.37 -15.92 -11.44
N SER A 457 -8.45 -15.26 -12.59
CA SER A 457 -9.52 -15.41 -13.57
C SER A 457 -9.39 -16.65 -14.48
N GLN A 458 -8.35 -17.47 -14.28
CA GLN A 458 -8.10 -18.70 -15.03
C GLN A 458 -7.77 -19.87 -14.11
N ASP A 459 -8.21 -21.08 -14.47
CA ASP A 459 -7.91 -22.28 -13.68
C ASP A 459 -6.40 -22.58 -13.66
N SER A 460 -5.92 -23.13 -12.54
CA SER A 460 -4.50 -23.44 -12.34
C SER A 460 -3.93 -24.46 -13.33
N ASN A 461 -4.79 -25.20 -14.04
CA ASN A 461 -4.44 -26.18 -15.09
C ASN A 461 -4.88 -25.73 -16.50
N ASN A 462 -5.41 -24.52 -16.65
CA ASN A 462 -5.85 -23.98 -17.93
C ASN A 462 -5.59 -22.45 -18.00
N GLY A 463 -4.31 -22.09 -18.06
CA GLY A 463 -3.83 -20.70 -18.17
C GLY A 463 -3.30 -20.10 -16.87
N GLY A 464 -3.90 -20.42 -15.72
CA GLY A 464 -3.51 -19.94 -14.39
C GLY A 464 -2.25 -20.60 -13.81
N TRP A 465 -1.25 -20.95 -14.63
CA TRP A 465 -0.12 -21.83 -14.26
C TRP A 465 0.70 -21.36 -13.06
N CYS A 466 0.69 -20.06 -12.77
CA CYS A 466 1.45 -19.43 -11.68
C CYS A 466 0.60 -19.11 -10.43
N ASN A 467 -0.65 -19.61 -10.37
CA ASN A 467 -1.55 -19.40 -9.24
C ASN A 467 -1.10 -20.16 -7.99
N PRO A 468 -1.15 -19.55 -6.79
CA PRO A 468 -1.00 -20.28 -5.53
C PRO A 468 -2.03 -21.43 -5.41
N PRO A 469 -1.67 -22.57 -4.82
CA PRO A 469 -0.39 -22.87 -4.15
C PRO A 469 0.70 -23.45 -5.08
N ARG A 470 0.55 -23.38 -6.42
CA ARG A 470 1.44 -24.08 -7.37
C ARG A 470 2.86 -23.51 -7.38
N THR A 471 3.85 -24.35 -7.08
CA THR A 471 5.25 -24.10 -7.45
C THR A 471 5.38 -24.22 -8.97
N HIS A 472 5.84 -23.15 -9.61
CA HIS A 472 5.92 -23.09 -11.07
C HIS A 472 7.06 -22.19 -11.55
N PHE A 473 7.73 -22.62 -12.61
CA PHE A 473 8.81 -21.90 -13.28
C PHE A 473 8.39 -21.57 -14.72
N ASP A 474 8.12 -20.30 -15.01
CA ASP A 474 7.94 -19.87 -16.38
C ASP A 474 9.30 -19.46 -16.95
N MET A 475 9.90 -20.34 -17.75
CA MET A 475 11.32 -20.27 -18.13
C MET A 475 11.52 -19.42 -19.39
N ALA A 476 12.71 -18.87 -19.59
CA ALA A 476 13.10 -18.39 -20.91
C ALA A 476 13.01 -19.54 -21.94
N LYS A 477 12.40 -19.33 -23.11
CA LYS A 477 12.31 -20.37 -24.17
C LYS A 477 13.63 -21.13 -24.43
N PRO A 478 14.81 -20.49 -24.61
CA PRO A 478 16.09 -21.20 -24.78
C PRO A 478 16.53 -22.04 -23.56
N ALA A 479 16.11 -21.69 -22.34
CA ALA A 479 16.37 -22.50 -21.14
C ALA A 479 15.41 -23.70 -21.04
N PHE A 480 14.14 -23.52 -21.41
CA PHE A 480 13.14 -24.60 -21.47
C PHE A 480 13.50 -25.66 -22.52
N MET A 481 13.91 -25.23 -23.72
CA MET A 481 14.30 -26.13 -24.81
C MET A 481 15.53 -26.99 -24.50
N LYS A 482 16.28 -26.71 -23.42
CA LYS A 482 17.34 -27.59 -22.91
C LYS A 482 16.80 -28.83 -22.21
N ILE A 483 15.60 -28.78 -21.61
CA ILE A 483 15.03 -29.88 -20.79
C ILE A 483 13.78 -30.53 -21.40
N ALA A 484 13.09 -29.88 -22.33
CA ALA A 484 11.89 -30.44 -22.96
C ALA A 484 11.63 -29.93 -24.38
N GLN A 485 10.80 -30.65 -25.15
CA GLN A 485 10.24 -30.17 -26.41
C GLN A 485 9.27 -29.01 -26.16
N TRP A 486 9.52 -27.84 -26.78
CA TRP A 486 8.66 -26.65 -26.61
C TRP A 486 7.19 -26.87 -27.00
N LYS A 487 6.90 -27.85 -27.87
CA LYS A 487 5.54 -28.21 -28.29
C LYS A 487 4.66 -28.77 -27.15
N ALA A 488 5.26 -29.22 -26.04
CA ALA A 488 4.50 -29.67 -24.86
C ALA A 488 3.77 -28.53 -24.14
N GLY A 489 4.25 -27.28 -24.28
CA GLY A 489 3.71 -26.11 -23.58
C GLY A 489 4.06 -26.09 -22.08
N ILE A 490 3.51 -27.04 -21.33
CA ILE A 490 3.81 -27.28 -19.91
C ILE A 490 4.37 -28.69 -19.72
N VAL A 491 5.36 -28.84 -18.82
CA VAL A 491 5.90 -30.15 -18.42
C VAL A 491 6.00 -30.29 -16.89
N PRO A 492 5.89 -31.51 -16.34
CA PRO A 492 6.28 -31.78 -14.96
C PRO A 492 7.80 -31.63 -14.84
N VAL A 493 8.26 -30.95 -13.79
CA VAL A 493 9.69 -30.82 -13.51
C VAL A 493 9.98 -31.20 -12.07
N SER A 494 11.20 -31.66 -11.84
CA SER A 494 11.78 -31.70 -10.51
C SER A 494 12.84 -30.61 -10.40
N TYR A 495 12.83 -29.87 -9.29
CA TYR A 495 13.71 -28.72 -9.09
C TYR A 495 14.40 -28.77 -7.71
N ARG A 496 15.52 -28.06 -7.57
CA ARG A 496 16.18 -27.79 -6.27
C ARG A 496 16.94 -26.48 -6.31
N ARG A 497 17.15 -25.83 -5.16
CA ARG A 497 18.09 -24.72 -5.04
C ARG A 497 19.53 -25.22 -5.09
N VAL A 498 20.42 -24.44 -5.67
CA VAL A 498 21.87 -24.70 -5.76
C VAL A 498 22.68 -23.41 -5.57
N PRO A 499 23.98 -23.50 -5.24
CA PRO A 499 24.85 -22.34 -5.22
C PRO A 499 24.95 -21.60 -6.55
N CYS A 500 24.88 -20.28 -6.48
CA CYS A 500 25.05 -19.37 -7.59
C CYS A 500 26.53 -19.16 -7.90
N VAL A 501 27.07 -19.97 -8.82
CA VAL A 501 28.41 -19.72 -9.37
C VAL A 501 28.38 -18.44 -10.23
N LYS A 502 28.93 -17.35 -9.71
CA LYS A 502 29.04 -16.04 -10.39
C LYS A 502 30.51 -15.66 -10.58
N LYS A 503 30.80 -14.84 -11.60
CA LYS A 503 32.16 -14.34 -11.88
C LYS A 503 32.29 -12.88 -11.42
N GLY A 504 33.38 -12.59 -10.71
CA GLY A 504 33.59 -11.28 -10.08
C GLY A 504 32.72 -11.08 -8.82
N GLY A 505 32.88 -9.93 -8.17
CA GLY A 505 32.10 -9.59 -6.99
C GLY A 505 30.69 -9.06 -7.29
N ILE A 506 29.98 -8.72 -6.21
CA ILE A 506 28.61 -8.19 -6.27
C ILE A 506 28.59 -6.84 -7.00
N LYS A 507 27.55 -6.64 -7.82
CA LYS A 507 27.30 -5.42 -8.58
C LYS A 507 26.14 -4.64 -7.98
N PHE A 508 26.28 -3.32 -7.93
CA PHE A 508 25.32 -2.38 -7.34
C PHE A 508 24.95 -1.33 -8.39
N SER A 509 23.71 -1.34 -8.87
CA SER A 509 23.19 -0.29 -9.74
C SER A 509 22.56 0.80 -8.87
N LEU A 510 23.06 2.03 -8.95
CA LEU A 510 22.60 3.15 -8.11
C LEU A 510 21.54 3.98 -8.86
N GLN A 511 20.46 4.32 -8.18
CA GLN A 511 19.40 5.21 -8.67
C GLN A 511 18.94 6.17 -7.56
N GLY A 512 18.16 7.19 -7.90
CA GLY A 512 17.58 8.14 -6.96
C GLY A 512 18.07 9.57 -7.14
N ASN A 513 18.26 10.29 -6.04
CA ASN A 513 18.58 11.71 -6.02
C ASN A 513 19.48 12.08 -4.81
N GLY A 514 19.69 13.37 -4.55
CA GLY A 514 20.57 13.85 -3.47
C GLY A 514 20.15 13.49 -2.04
N TYR A 515 18.90 13.07 -1.82
CA TYR A 515 18.30 12.77 -0.51
C TYR A 515 17.81 11.31 -0.37
N TRP A 516 17.69 10.58 -1.48
CA TRP A 516 17.19 9.21 -1.55
C TRP A 516 18.05 8.39 -2.50
N LEU A 517 18.60 7.28 -1.99
CA LEU A 517 19.41 6.33 -2.75
C LEU A 517 18.66 4.99 -2.85
N LEU A 518 18.39 4.55 -4.08
CA LEU A 518 17.90 3.22 -4.42
C LEU A 518 19.06 2.40 -5.00
N VAL A 519 19.20 1.14 -4.59
CA VAL A 519 20.29 0.26 -5.00
C VAL A 519 19.75 -1.10 -5.39
N TYR A 520 19.96 -1.49 -6.65
CA TYR A 520 19.70 -2.85 -7.13
C TYR A 520 20.96 -3.69 -6.95
N VAL A 521 20.86 -4.82 -6.23
CA VAL A 521 21.99 -5.71 -5.96
C VAL A 521 21.96 -6.89 -6.93
N MET A 522 23.08 -7.13 -7.60
CA MET A 522 23.20 -8.05 -8.73
C MET A 522 24.48 -8.90 -8.62
N ASN A 523 24.58 -9.97 -9.41
CA ASN A 523 25.76 -10.86 -9.45
C ASN A 523 26.11 -11.52 -8.10
N VAL A 524 25.10 -11.74 -7.25
CA VAL A 524 25.22 -12.38 -5.93
C VAL A 524 25.57 -13.87 -6.08
N GLY A 525 26.66 -14.28 -5.45
CA GLY A 525 27.14 -15.67 -5.37
C GLY A 525 26.49 -16.46 -4.23
N GLY A 526 27.11 -17.58 -3.83
CA GLY A 526 26.64 -18.42 -2.72
C GLY A 526 25.17 -18.79 -2.84
N SER A 527 24.34 -18.48 -1.84
CA SER A 527 22.92 -18.81 -1.87
C SER A 527 22.08 -17.99 -2.88
N GLY A 528 22.62 -16.87 -3.39
CA GLY A 528 21.95 -15.99 -4.34
C GLY A 528 20.81 -15.15 -3.77
N ASP A 529 20.71 -15.01 -2.44
CA ASP A 529 19.65 -14.28 -1.74
C ASP A 529 20.19 -13.30 -0.69
N ILE A 530 19.37 -12.30 -0.35
CA ILE A 530 19.69 -11.23 0.60
C ILE A 530 18.52 -11.07 1.58
N ALA A 531 18.79 -11.11 2.89
CA ALA A 531 17.83 -10.75 3.92
C ALA A 531 17.79 -9.24 4.16
N SER A 532 18.97 -8.63 4.28
CA SER A 532 19.11 -7.27 4.77
C SER A 532 20.40 -6.62 4.27
N MET A 533 20.38 -5.28 4.19
CA MET A 533 21.43 -4.48 3.60
C MET A 533 21.61 -3.17 4.36
N TRP A 534 22.85 -2.71 4.46
CA TRP A 534 23.23 -1.41 5.02
C TRP A 534 24.16 -0.68 4.05
N VAL A 535 24.06 0.65 4.04
CA VAL A 535 24.97 1.56 3.32
C VAL A 535 25.71 2.45 4.31
N LYS A 536 26.97 2.78 4.01
CA LYS A 536 27.78 3.76 4.74
C LYS A 536 28.47 4.69 3.76
N GLY A 537 28.25 5.99 3.91
CA GLY A 537 29.07 7.03 3.31
C GLY A 537 30.28 7.38 4.17
N THR A 538 31.27 8.06 3.60
CA THR A 538 32.49 8.53 4.31
C THR A 538 32.22 9.41 5.53
N LYS A 539 31.06 10.08 5.59
CA LYS A 539 30.64 10.99 6.67
C LYS A 539 29.47 10.43 7.49
N THR A 540 29.08 9.16 7.31
CA THR A 540 27.94 8.54 8.01
C THR A 540 28.34 7.31 8.83
N SER A 541 27.48 6.92 9.75
CA SER A 541 27.44 5.56 10.30
C SER A 541 26.87 4.56 9.27
N TRP A 542 26.76 3.29 9.65
CA TRP A 542 26.02 2.29 8.87
C TRP A 542 24.51 2.54 8.97
N LEU A 543 23.91 2.97 7.86
CA LEU A 543 22.48 3.18 7.72
C LEU A 543 21.81 1.89 7.22
N ALA A 544 20.75 1.44 7.90
CA ALA A 544 19.94 0.32 7.43
C ALA A 544 19.16 0.73 6.17
N MET A 545 19.06 -0.19 5.21
CA MET A 545 18.28 0.01 3.98
C MET A 545 16.99 -0.80 4.05
N SER A 546 15.86 -0.19 3.71
CA SER A 546 14.61 -0.94 3.58
C SER A 546 14.59 -1.66 2.22
N HIS A 547 14.13 -2.91 2.22
CA HIS A 547 13.74 -3.59 0.98
C HIS A 547 12.58 -2.83 0.35
N ASN A 548 12.63 -2.62 -0.96
CA ASN A 548 11.58 -1.91 -1.70
C ASN A 548 10.80 -2.91 -2.57
N TRP A 549 11.46 -3.47 -3.60
CA TRP A 549 10.87 -4.45 -4.50
C TRP A 549 11.95 -5.23 -5.26
N GLY A 550 11.69 -6.49 -5.59
CA GLY A 550 12.65 -7.32 -6.33
C GLY A 550 13.99 -7.44 -5.60
N ALA A 551 15.10 -7.15 -6.28
CA ALA A 551 16.43 -7.07 -5.68
C ALA A 551 16.87 -5.63 -5.28
N SER A 552 15.91 -4.72 -5.02
CA SER A 552 16.19 -3.32 -4.70
C SER A 552 16.01 -2.96 -3.22
N TYR A 553 16.94 -2.16 -2.71
CA TYR A 553 17.00 -1.66 -1.35
C TYR A 553 17.20 -0.14 -1.36
N GLN A 554 16.57 0.59 -0.43
CA GLN A 554 16.60 2.05 -0.40
C GLN A 554 17.04 2.64 0.93
N ALA A 555 17.64 3.83 0.88
CA ALA A 555 18.02 4.64 2.02
C ALA A 555 17.63 6.12 1.82
N PHE A 556 17.09 6.75 2.85
CA PHE A 556 16.73 8.16 2.87
C PHE A 556 17.83 8.97 3.58
N ALA A 557 18.92 9.27 2.86
CA ALA A 557 20.09 9.97 3.39
C ALA A 557 20.90 10.70 2.29
N THR A 558 21.58 11.78 2.69
CA THR A 558 22.40 12.64 1.83
C THR A 558 23.77 12.03 1.52
N LEU A 559 23.77 10.95 0.73
CA LEU A 559 24.95 10.14 0.40
C LEU A 559 25.73 10.64 -0.84
N SER A 560 25.24 11.67 -1.53
CA SER A 560 25.93 12.28 -2.67
C SER A 560 27.26 12.91 -2.25
N GLY A 561 28.29 12.82 -3.10
CA GLY A 561 29.64 13.33 -2.80
C GLY A 561 30.42 12.48 -1.78
N GLN A 562 29.93 11.29 -1.42
CA GLN A 562 30.56 10.38 -0.44
C GLN A 562 30.90 9.04 -1.08
N THR A 563 32.08 8.48 -0.77
CA THR A 563 32.41 7.09 -1.16
C THR A 563 31.50 6.14 -0.40
N LEU A 564 30.87 5.20 -1.10
CA LEU A 564 29.87 4.28 -0.53
C LEU A 564 30.48 2.90 -0.24
N SER A 565 30.19 2.39 0.95
CA SER A 565 30.40 0.99 1.33
C SER A 565 29.06 0.33 1.61
N PHE A 566 28.94 -0.97 1.32
CA PHE A 566 27.74 -1.76 1.56
C PHE A 566 28.05 -2.95 2.48
N LYS A 567 27.08 -3.33 3.31
CA LYS A 567 27.10 -4.54 4.13
C LYS A 567 25.85 -5.33 3.81
N ILE A 568 25.98 -6.61 3.47
CA ILE A 568 24.90 -7.47 2.98
C ILE A 568 24.87 -8.74 3.82
N THR A 569 23.68 -9.15 4.26
CA THR A 569 23.45 -10.42 4.94
C THR A 569 22.58 -11.33 4.08
N SER A 570 23.04 -12.57 3.85
CA SER A 570 22.27 -13.62 3.17
C SER A 570 21.12 -14.13 4.06
N TYR A 571 19.95 -14.40 3.47
CA TYR A 571 18.82 -14.98 4.21
C TYR A 571 19.04 -16.47 4.50
N THR A 572 19.62 -17.21 3.55
CA THR A 572 19.74 -18.68 3.67
C THR A 572 21.00 -19.11 4.41
N SER A 573 22.16 -18.53 4.11
CA SER A 573 23.44 -18.90 4.75
C SER A 573 23.69 -18.16 6.08
N LYS A 574 22.98 -17.05 6.33
CA LYS A 574 23.23 -16.07 7.41
C LYS A 574 24.61 -15.38 7.34
N GLU A 575 25.43 -15.69 6.35
CA GLU A 575 26.71 -14.99 6.13
C GLU A 575 26.48 -13.49 5.95
N THR A 576 27.37 -12.67 6.51
CA THR A 576 27.36 -11.21 6.34
C THR A 576 28.71 -10.75 5.80
N ILE A 577 28.69 -10.16 4.61
CA ILE A 577 29.88 -9.62 3.94
C ILE A 577 29.86 -8.09 3.92
N ILE A 578 31.05 -7.48 3.91
CA ILE A 578 31.24 -6.04 3.86
C ILE A 578 31.99 -5.69 2.58
N ALA A 579 31.30 -5.06 1.64
CA ALA A 579 31.86 -4.50 0.42
C ALA A 579 32.29 -3.04 0.69
N THR A 580 33.56 -2.83 0.99
CA THR A 580 34.12 -1.50 1.29
C THR A 580 34.42 -0.71 0.01
N ASN A 581 34.14 0.60 0.03
CA ASN A 581 34.54 1.58 -0.99
C ASN A 581 34.16 1.21 -2.44
N VAL A 582 32.94 0.69 -2.63
CA VAL A 582 32.46 0.15 -3.92
C VAL A 582 32.18 1.24 -4.95
N ALA A 583 31.61 2.38 -4.51
CA ALA A 583 31.35 3.52 -5.38
C ALA A 583 32.16 4.73 -4.88
N PRO A 584 32.98 5.38 -5.72
CA PRO A 584 33.79 6.54 -5.34
C PRO A 584 32.91 7.76 -5.04
N SER A 585 33.44 8.79 -4.36
CA SER A 585 32.68 10.02 -4.04
C SER A 585 32.09 10.75 -5.25
N SER A 586 32.61 10.52 -6.46
CA SER A 586 32.10 11.01 -7.74
C SER A 586 31.08 10.05 -8.40
N TRP A 587 30.38 9.23 -7.63
CA TRP A 587 29.40 8.27 -8.16
C TRP A 587 28.20 8.99 -8.80
N GLN A 588 27.60 8.33 -9.78
CA GLN A 588 26.46 8.81 -10.55
C GLN A 588 25.32 7.79 -10.54
N VAL A 589 24.08 8.29 -10.61
CA VAL A 589 22.87 7.48 -10.80
C VAL A 589 22.82 6.90 -12.22
N GLY A 590 22.21 5.73 -12.37
CA GLY A 590 22.21 4.93 -13.60
C GLY A 590 23.47 4.08 -13.81
N MET A 591 24.52 4.28 -13.01
CA MET A 591 25.79 3.55 -13.12
C MET A 591 25.84 2.32 -12.20
N ILE A 592 26.57 1.29 -12.66
CA ILE A 592 26.79 0.03 -11.95
C ILE A 592 28.22 0.00 -11.41
N TYR A 593 28.36 -0.24 -10.11
CA TYR A 593 29.64 -0.38 -9.42
C TYR A 593 29.83 -1.83 -8.98
N GLN A 594 31.03 -2.39 -9.14
CA GLN A 594 31.33 -3.77 -8.77
C GLN A 594 32.28 -3.81 -7.57
N ALA A 595 31.94 -4.62 -6.57
CA ALA A 595 32.79 -4.89 -5.42
C ALA A 595 33.85 -5.96 -5.73
N ASN A 596 34.86 -6.05 -4.86
CA ASN A 596 35.89 -7.09 -4.90
C ASN A 596 35.52 -8.34 -4.07
N VAL A 597 34.31 -8.41 -3.52
CA VAL A 597 33.82 -9.50 -2.65
C VAL A 597 32.51 -10.10 -3.17
N ASN A 598 32.27 -11.38 -2.84
CA ASN A 598 31.04 -12.10 -3.10
C ASN A 598 30.80 -13.18 -2.01
N PHE A 599 29.60 -13.75 -1.97
CA PHE A 599 29.31 -14.96 -1.19
C PHE A 599 29.79 -16.22 -1.94
N ASN A 600 30.07 -17.31 -1.19
CA ASN A 600 30.57 -18.59 -1.72
C ASN A 600 29.51 -19.72 -1.67
#